data_AF-A0A2D6ISR8-F1
#
_entry.id   AF-A0A2D6ISR8-F1
#
_cell.length_a   1.000
_cell.length_b   1.000
_cell.length_c   1.000
_cell.angle_alpha   90.00
_cell.angle_beta   90.00
_cell.angle_gamma   90.00
#
_symmetry.space_group_name_H-M   'P 1'
#
loop_
_entity.id
_entity.type
_entity.pdbx_description
1 polymer ?
#
loop_
_entity_poly.entity_id
_entity_poly.type
_entity_poly.pdbx_seq_one_letter_code
_entity_poly.pdbx_strand_id
1 'polypeptide(L)'
;MRRTGFFDFTMLTLYEYSDENMNAKACLLAFVIELKKRLENKELLRVNISESVYNKISNKEFKEIFYDQINEIKDFNKYLLEVTIVKMKNSKSEETEEFFEIIRVVENEARYV
;
A
#
# COMPACT_ATOMS: atom_id res chain seq x y z
N MET A 1 17.75 -23.69 21.35
CA MET A 1 17.49 -23.77 19.90
C MET A 1 16.31 -22.86 19.57
N ARG A 2 16.60 -21.82 18.78
CA ARG A 2 15.74 -20.86 18.03
C ARG A 2 14.26 -20.73 18.43
N ARG A 3 13.92 -19.66 19.18
CA ARG A 3 12.58 -19.06 19.15
C ARG A 3 12.43 -18.36 17.80
N THR A 4 11.56 -18.88 16.94
CA THR A 4 11.07 -18.18 15.75
C THR A 4 10.30 -16.95 16.23
N GLY A 5 10.95 -15.78 16.21
CA GLY A 5 10.27 -14.52 16.44
C GLY A 5 9.31 -14.29 15.29
N PHE A 6 8.01 -14.35 15.57
CA PHE A 6 7.02 -13.73 14.69
C PHE A 6 7.35 -12.23 14.67
N PHE A 7 7.88 -11.75 13.56
CA PHE A 7 7.86 -10.32 13.29
C PHE A 7 6.40 -9.97 13.07
N ASP A 8 5.72 -9.47 14.12
CA ASP A 8 4.38 -8.93 13.98
C ASP A 8 4.45 -7.76 13.01
N PHE A 9 3.77 -7.90 11.87
CA PHE A 9 3.62 -6.86 10.87
C PHE A 9 2.18 -6.37 10.90
N THR A 10 2.01 -5.06 10.76
CA THR A 10 0.69 -4.43 10.73
C THR A 10 0.26 -4.24 9.27
N MET A 11 -0.96 -4.65 8.95
CA MET A 11 -1.55 -4.40 7.64
C MET A 11 -2.29 -3.06 7.64
N LEU A 12 -1.95 -2.19 6.71
CA LEU A 12 -2.60 -0.88 6.52
C LEU A 12 -3.29 -0.87 5.15
N THR A 13 -4.62 -0.72 5.15
CA THR A 13 -5.43 -0.87 3.92
C THR A 13 -6.20 0.40 3.60
N LEU A 14 -6.07 0.89 2.37
CA LEU A 14 -6.89 1.95 1.79
C LEU A 14 -8.09 1.32 1.07
N TYR A 15 -9.25 1.36 1.74
CA TYR A 15 -10.53 0.94 1.18
C TYR A 15 -11.16 2.04 0.32
N GLU A 16 -11.89 1.63 -0.72
CA GLU A 16 -12.87 2.51 -1.36
C GLU A 16 -14.11 2.60 -0.46
N TYR A 17 -14.55 3.81 -0.14
CA TYR A 17 -15.86 4.01 0.47
C TYR A 17 -16.90 4.13 -0.65
N SER A 18 -18.09 3.59 -0.40
CA SER A 18 -19.22 3.53 -1.34
C SER A 18 -19.83 4.90 -1.69
N ASP A 19 -19.16 6.01 -1.37
CA ASP A 19 -19.58 7.34 -1.75
C ASP A 19 -19.04 7.64 -3.15
N GLU A 20 -19.96 7.74 -4.12
CA GLU A 20 -19.64 8.03 -5.53
C GLU A 20 -18.88 9.36 -5.71
N ASN A 21 -18.93 10.27 -4.73
CA ASN A 21 -18.22 11.56 -4.75
C ASN A 21 -16.89 11.56 -3.99
N MET A 22 -16.42 10.39 -3.51
CA MET A 22 -15.17 10.31 -2.76
C MET A 22 -13.97 10.74 -3.62
N ASN A 23 -13.27 11.78 -3.17
CA ASN A 23 -12.08 12.29 -3.84
C ASN A 23 -10.89 11.34 -3.59
N ALA A 24 -10.66 10.42 -4.52
CA ALA A 24 -9.60 9.41 -4.45
C ALA A 24 -8.23 10.01 -4.09
N LYS A 25 -7.91 11.22 -4.57
CA LYS A 25 -6.64 11.91 -4.26
C LYS A 25 -6.57 12.31 -2.80
N ALA A 26 -7.63 12.90 -2.26
CA ALA A 26 -7.69 13.28 -0.84
C ALA A 26 -7.55 12.06 0.07
N CYS A 27 -8.13 10.93 -0.34
CA CYS A 27 -8.05 9.68 0.40
C CYS A 27 -6.67 9.06 0.36
N LEU A 28 -6.01 9.07 -0.81
CA LEU A 28 -4.61 8.65 -0.92
C LEU A 28 -3.68 9.55 -0.10
N LEU A 29 -3.89 10.88 -0.11
CA LEU A 29 -3.12 11.82 0.71
C LEU A 29 -3.26 11.53 2.21
N ALA A 30 -4.51 11.39 2.70
CA ALA A 30 -4.76 11.07 4.10
C ALA A 30 -4.13 9.72 4.49
N PHE A 31 -4.20 8.73 3.60
CA PHE A 31 -3.57 7.44 3.79
C PHE A 31 -2.04 7.53 3.90
N VAL A 32 -1.40 8.28 2.99
CA VAL A 32 0.06 8.48 3.02
C VAL A 32 0.49 9.20 4.29
N ILE A 33 -0.26 10.20 4.78
CA ILE A 33 0.04 10.89 6.04
C ILE A 33 0.08 9.90 7.21
N GLU A 34 -0.89 8.98 7.29
CA GLU A 34 -0.91 7.94 8.32
C GLU A 34 0.22 6.93 8.15
N LEU A 35 0.47 6.47 6.92
CA LEU A 35 1.56 5.57 6.60
C LEU A 35 2.92 6.17 7.01
N LYS A 36 3.16 7.45 6.71
CA LYS A 36 4.40 8.15 7.09
C LYS A 36 4.61 8.13 8.60
N LYS A 37 3.58 8.47 9.39
CA LYS A 37 3.67 8.45 10.86
C LYS A 37 4.06 7.07 11.41
N ARG A 38 3.46 6.00 10.88
CA ARG A 38 3.75 4.64 11.32
C ARG A 38 5.16 4.18 10.91
N LEU A 39 5.61 4.56 9.71
CA LEU A 39 6.99 4.29 9.27
C LEU A 39 8.02 5.07 10.11
N GLU A 40 7.73 6.31 10.49
CA GLU A 40 8.55 7.09 11.42
C GLU A 40 8.62 6.44 12.80
N ASN A 41 7.52 5.80 13.24
CA ASN A 41 7.46 4.98 14.45
C ASN A 41 8.15 3.61 14.30
N LYS A 42 8.73 3.30 13.13
CA LYS A 42 9.44 2.05 12.83
C LYS A 42 8.54 0.81 12.90
N GLU A 43 7.25 0.98 12.63
CA GLU A 43 6.32 -0.14 12.51
C GLU A 43 6.59 -0.92 11.22
N LEU A 44 6.62 -2.25 11.31
CA LEU A 44 6.71 -3.12 10.13
C LEU A 44 5.32 -3.17 9.46
N LEU A 45 5.23 -2.68 8.22
CA LEU A 45 3.97 -2.47 7.51
C LEU A 45 3.89 -3.23 6.20
N ARG A 46 2.69 -3.77 5.94
CA ARG A 46 2.25 -4.14 4.59
C ARG A 46 1.07 -3.26 4.21
N VAL A 47 1.10 -2.71 3.01
CA VAL A 47 0.11 -1.75 2.53
C VAL A 47 -0.75 -2.39 1.44
N ASN A 48 -2.06 -2.26 1.58
CA ASN A 48 -3.02 -2.61 0.53
C ASN A 48 -3.73 -1.35 0.04
N ILE A 49 -3.82 -1.17 -1.28
CA ILE A 49 -4.53 -0.05 -1.90
C ILE A 49 -5.58 -0.62 -2.84
N SER A 50 -6.84 -0.22 -2.69
CA SER A 50 -7.88 -0.67 -3.61
C SER A 50 -7.55 -0.32 -5.07
N GLU A 51 -7.72 -1.28 -5.97
CA GLU A 51 -7.60 -1.13 -7.43
C GLU A 51 -8.46 0.03 -7.93
N SER A 52 -9.66 0.20 -7.37
CA SER A 52 -10.55 1.29 -7.74
C SER A 52 -10.01 2.69 -7.39
N VAL A 53 -9.33 2.83 -6.25
CA VAL A 53 -8.67 4.09 -5.86
C VAL A 53 -7.46 4.33 -6.75
N TYR A 54 -6.64 3.29 -6.97
CA TYR A 54 -5.48 3.37 -7.85
C TYR A 54 -5.86 3.79 -9.28
N ASN A 55 -6.91 3.20 -9.84
CA ASN A 55 -7.38 3.49 -11.20
C ASN A 55 -8.04 4.87 -11.35
N LYS A 56 -8.51 5.49 -10.25
CA LYS A 56 -9.09 6.85 -10.26
C LYS A 56 -8.04 7.96 -10.24
N ILE A 57 -6.76 7.63 -10.04
CA ILE A 57 -5.66 8.59 -9.93
C ILE A 57 -4.69 8.38 -11.11
N SER A 58 -4.24 9.46 -11.75
CA SER A 58 -3.25 9.32 -12.81
C SER A 58 -1.92 8.79 -12.24
N ASN A 59 -1.17 8.01 -13.01
CA ASN A 59 0.11 7.45 -12.55
C ASN A 59 1.08 8.54 -12.05
N LYS A 60 1.14 9.69 -12.73
CA LYS A 60 1.95 10.84 -12.32
C LYS A 60 1.56 11.32 -10.91
N GLU A 61 0.27 11.53 -10.68
CA GLU A 61 -0.23 12.01 -9.38
C GLU A 61 -0.08 10.96 -8.28
N PHE A 62 -0.28 9.68 -8.60
CA PHE A 62 -0.04 8.60 -7.65
C PHE A 62 1.43 8.56 -7.21
N LYS A 63 2.36 8.70 -8.17
CA LYS A 63 3.79 8.78 -7.89
C LYS A 63 4.11 9.97 -6.98
N GLU A 64 3.61 11.16 -7.30
CA GLU A 64 3.85 12.36 -6.50
C GLU A 64 3.29 12.22 -5.07
N ILE A 65 2.07 11.68 -4.92
CA ILE A 65 1.40 11.56 -3.62
C ILE A 65 1.98 10.43 -2.78
N PHE A 66 2.26 9.27 -3.37
CA PHE A 66 2.67 8.08 -2.64
C PHE A 66 4.19 7.90 -2.69
N TYR A 67 4.75 7.67 -3.87
CA TYR A 67 6.15 7.27 -4.01
C TYR A 67 7.11 8.35 -3.53
N ASP A 68 6.96 9.59 -4.02
CA ASP A 68 7.87 10.68 -3.68
C ASP A 68 7.78 11.01 -2.18
N GLN A 69 6.57 10.99 -1.61
CA GLN A 69 6.34 11.24 -0.19
C GLN A 69 6.90 10.16 0.75
N ILE A 70 6.87 8.89 0.36
CA ILE A 70 7.46 7.80 1.16
C ILE A 70 8.98 7.81 1.06
N ASN A 71 9.54 8.15 -0.10
CA ASN A 71 11.00 8.26 -0.27
C ASN A 71 11.65 9.39 0.54
N GLU A 72 10.88 10.38 1.01
CA GLU A 72 11.37 11.38 1.96
C GLU A 72 11.75 10.74 3.32
N ILE A 73 11.17 9.58 3.66
CA ILE A 73 11.47 8.88 4.91
C ILE A 73 12.75 8.06 4.73
N LYS A 74 13.77 8.42 5.50
CA LYS A 74 15.03 7.67 5.52
C LYS A 74 14.80 6.23 6.01
N ASP A 75 15.40 5.27 5.31
CA ASP A 75 15.33 3.84 5.67
C ASP A 75 13.90 3.26 5.66
N PHE A 76 12.93 3.87 4.95
CA PHE A 76 11.55 3.38 4.90
C PHE A 76 11.45 1.92 4.45
N ASN A 77 12.33 1.49 3.55
CA ASN A 77 12.39 0.13 3.01
C ASN A 77 12.69 -0.96 4.06
N LYS A 78 13.18 -0.59 5.25
CA LYS A 78 13.32 -1.53 6.38
C LYS A 78 11.99 -1.82 7.06
N TYR A 79 11.02 -0.94 6.90
CA TYR A 79 9.76 -0.94 7.64
C TYR A 79 8.55 -1.15 6.73
N LEU A 80 8.55 -0.60 5.51
CA LEU A 80 7.55 -0.89 4.48
C LEU A 80 7.94 -2.14 3.71
N LEU A 81 7.32 -3.27 4.05
CA LEU A 81 7.67 -4.57 3.51
C LEU A 81 7.06 -4.83 2.13
N GLU A 82 5.84 -4.34 1.90
CA GLU A 82 5.07 -4.63 0.70
C GLU A 82 4.00 -3.56 0.46
N VAL A 83 3.75 -3.25 -0.81
CA VAL A 83 2.63 -2.42 -1.26
C VAL A 83 1.91 -3.20 -2.35
N THR A 84 0.63 -3.50 -2.13
CA THR A 84 -0.18 -4.33 -3.02
C THR A 84 -1.41 -3.55 -3.48
N ILE A 85 -1.68 -3.56 -4.79
CA ILE A 85 -2.95 -3.08 -5.33
C ILE A 85 -3.94 -4.23 -5.29
N VAL A 86 -5.04 -4.08 -4.53
CA VAL A 86 -6.01 -5.15 -4.26
C VAL A 86 -7.33 -4.91 -4.98
N LYS A 87 -7.83 -5.92 -5.68
CA LYS A 87 -9.15 -5.88 -6.32
C LYS A 87 -10.20 -6.51 -5.42
N MET A 88 -11.12 -5.71 -4.89
CA MET A 88 -12.23 -6.22 -4.09
C MET A 88 -13.30 -6.83 -5.00
N LYS A 89 -13.52 -8.14 -4.92
CA LYS A 89 -14.66 -8.79 -5.59
C LYS A 89 -15.91 -8.59 -4.73
N ASN A 90 -16.93 -7.94 -5.31
CA ASN A 90 -18.27 -7.92 -4.73
C ASN A 90 -18.89 -9.32 -4.84
N SER A 91 -18.69 -10.19 -3.86
CA SER A 91 -19.39 -11.47 -3.79
C SER A 91 -20.21 -11.51 -2.51
N LYS A 92 -21.54 -11.44 -2.67
CA LYS A 92 -22.49 -11.95 -1.67
C LYS A 92 -22.08 -13.40 -1.36
N SER A 93 -21.85 -13.67 -0.07
CA SER A 93 -21.74 -14.98 0.58
C SER A 93 -20.97 -16.07 -0.17
N GLU A 94 -19.82 -16.46 0.37
CA GLU A 94 -19.57 -17.82 0.91
C GLU A 94 -18.07 -17.93 1.21
N GLU A 95 -17.77 -18.43 2.41
CA GLU A 95 -16.45 -18.69 2.97
C GLU A 95 -15.40 -19.09 1.92
N THR A 96 -14.57 -18.18 1.42
CA THR A 96 -13.42 -18.58 0.60
C THR A 96 -12.39 -17.46 0.51
N GLU A 97 -11.24 -17.74 1.11
CA GLU A 97 -9.88 -17.31 0.74
C GLU A 97 -9.81 -16.06 -0.14
N GLU A 98 -9.43 -14.94 0.48
CA GLU A 98 -9.11 -13.70 -0.21
C GLU A 98 -7.98 -13.96 -1.22
N PHE A 99 -8.34 -14.18 -2.48
CA PHE A 99 -7.39 -14.32 -3.57
C PHE A 99 -6.76 -12.95 -3.85
N PHE A 100 -5.55 -12.74 -3.34
CA PHE A 100 -4.75 -11.54 -3.60
C PHE A 100 -3.80 -11.78 -4.79
N GLU A 101 -3.82 -10.89 -5.78
CA GLU A 101 -2.79 -10.84 -6.82
C GLU A 101 -1.74 -9.81 -6.42
N ILE A 102 -0.55 -10.28 -6.03
CA ILE A 102 0.56 -9.42 -5.62
C ILE A 102 1.28 -8.89 -6.86
N ILE A 103 1.04 -7.63 -7.23
CA ILE A 103 1.81 -6.95 -8.27
C ILE A 103 3.12 -6.45 -7.64
N ARG A 104 4.19 -7.26 -7.72
CA ARG A 104 5.54 -6.83 -7.32
C ARG A 104 6.09 -5.84 -8.36
N VAL A 105 6.27 -4.58 -7.98
CA VAL A 105 7.08 -3.64 -8.76
C VAL A 105 8.54 -3.99 -8.52
N VAL A 106 9.13 -4.73 -9.44
CA VAL A 106 10.56 -5.05 -9.42
C VAL A 106 11.35 -3.76 -9.63
N GLU A 107 12.35 -3.48 -8.80
CA GLU A 107 13.35 -2.45 -9.06
C GLU A 107 13.94 -2.74 -10.44
N ASN A 108 13.58 -1.90 -11.42
CA ASN A 108 14.20 -1.95 -12.72
C ASN A 108 15.64 -1.49 -12.49
N GLU A 109 16.55 -2.45 -12.28
CA GLU A 109 17.99 -2.20 -12.20
C GLU A 109 18.35 -1.29 -13.37
N ALA A 110 18.86 -0.10 -13.03
CA ALA A 110 19.44 0.82 -13.97
C ALA A 110 20.55 0.08 -14.73
N ARG A 111 20.21 -0.45 -15.91
CA ARG A 111 21.20 -0.86 -16.91
C ARG A 111 21.84 0.41 -17.44
N TYR A 112 22.91 0.82 -16.79
CA TYR A 112 23.91 1.70 -17.37
C TYR A 112 24.38 1.12 -18.70
N VAL A 113 24.27 1.90 -19.77
CA VAL A 113 25.06 1.78 -21.00
C VAL A 113 25.73 3.13 -21.21
#